data_AF-A0A1S3J731-F1
#
_entry.id   AF-A0A1S3J731-F1
#
_cell.length_a   1.000
_cell.length_b   1.000
_cell.length_c   1.000
_cell.angle_alpha   90.00
_cell.angle_beta   90.00
_cell.angle_gamma   90.00
#
_symmetry.space_group_name_H-M   'P 1'
#
loop_
_entity.id
_entity.type
_entity.pdbx_description
1 polymer ?
#
loop_
_entity_poly.entity_id
_entity_poly.type
_entity_poly.pdbx_seq_one_letter_code
_entity_poly.pdbx_strand_id
1 'polypeptide(L)'
;MAPTSSNIVTGGRGKDWIRWTVSVLLGCCIGILFFYTTGQMSSYETSYPRAFHPPAPVKNSTANGETNSMQSSLYKGSLEFFNKLPKVRVPSINCAALFEGIEKEVQNAKSLMKSSPKKIIPDKDILNDASNCDKFVRDRQYIMSTLSREEEEYPIAYSMVVFKEVEQVERLLRAIYRPQNLYCFHVDKKSPENFYIAVRQISNCFENVFIASKRIDVQWGQYSVLEADLICMEELLKKSRKWKYFINLTGQEFPLKTNLELVKILKTYNGANDIEGTVKRRNMNRFKDLPTPPYNITPMKGSVHIVASRPFVDFVLNDPKAKEFHEWDKKAGIPDESFFTTLNHNPQLGAPGAFTGKDPETHPEKKPFNTRFKNWGDWPFDYPCHGKRVRMVCIFGIGDLPLLMQRKEFFSNKFYLDYEPLAYDCMEELHYNRTMAAYMLPFDNSYYKNLSYVRNHVKVKW
;
A
#
# COMPACT_ATOMS: atom_id res chain seq x y z
N MET A 1 -61.94 -18.32 37.85
CA MET A 1 -63.37 -18.64 37.63
C MET A 1 -63.80 -18.02 36.30
N ALA A 2 -64.04 -18.83 35.28
CA ALA A 2 -64.95 -18.50 34.18
C ALA A 2 -66.41 -18.58 34.71
N PRO A 3 -67.51 -18.35 33.94
CA PRO A 3 -67.71 -18.12 32.49
C PRO A 3 -68.68 -16.93 32.23
N THR A 4 -69.14 -16.51 31.03
CA THR A 4 -70.06 -17.10 30.02
C THR A 4 -70.16 -16.07 28.86
N SER A 5 -70.09 -16.34 27.55
CA SER A 5 -70.84 -17.19 26.60
C SER A 5 -72.29 -16.76 26.29
N SER A 6 -72.53 -16.28 25.05
CA SER A 6 -73.71 -16.61 24.20
C SER A 6 -73.53 -15.95 22.80
N ASN A 7 -73.31 -16.73 21.74
CA ASN A 7 -74.25 -17.44 20.83
C ASN A 7 -74.69 -16.57 19.63
N ILE A 8 -74.10 -16.78 18.44
CA ILE A 8 -74.49 -17.73 17.36
C ILE A 8 -75.72 -17.26 16.57
N VAL A 9 -75.53 -16.97 15.26
CA VAL A 9 -76.44 -17.39 14.19
C VAL A 9 -75.61 -17.81 12.97
N THR A 10 -75.94 -18.98 12.44
CA THR A 10 -75.34 -19.68 11.29
C THR A 10 -76.20 -19.61 10.03
N GLY A 11 -75.56 -19.65 8.86
CA GLY A 11 -76.11 -20.19 7.61
C GLY A 11 -76.42 -19.14 6.52
N GLY A 12 -75.99 -19.26 5.27
CA GLY A 12 -75.26 -20.35 4.63
C GLY A 12 -75.00 -20.13 3.13
N ARG A 13 -74.11 -20.97 2.62
CA ARG A 13 -73.95 -21.54 1.26
C ARG A 13 -73.89 -20.61 0.04
N GLY A 14 -72.77 -20.72 -0.68
CA GLY A 14 -72.83 -21.01 -2.12
C GLY A 14 -71.66 -20.50 -2.96
N LYS A 15 -70.67 -21.38 -3.18
CA LYS A 15 -69.82 -21.49 -4.38
C LYS A 15 -68.99 -20.26 -4.79
N ASP A 16 -67.71 -20.27 -4.39
CA ASP A 16 -66.54 -19.92 -5.23
C ASP A 16 -65.26 -19.95 -4.37
N TRP A 17 -64.81 -21.15 -4.01
CA TRP A 17 -63.55 -21.37 -3.26
C TRP A 17 -62.83 -22.62 -3.80
N ILE A 18 -62.45 -22.60 -5.08
CA ILE A 18 -61.35 -23.43 -5.61
C ILE A 18 -60.58 -22.57 -6.60
N ARG A 19 -59.74 -21.70 -6.05
CA ARG A 19 -58.55 -21.05 -6.62
C ARG A 19 -58.22 -19.95 -5.61
N TRP A 20 -56.98 -19.93 -5.11
CA TRP A 20 -56.45 -19.03 -4.08
C TRP A 20 -56.38 -19.53 -2.63
N THR A 21 -55.92 -20.76 -2.41
CA THR A 21 -55.27 -21.16 -1.14
C THR A 21 -54.19 -22.23 -1.36
N VAL A 22 -53.21 -21.95 -2.25
CA VAL A 22 -51.97 -22.75 -2.38
C VAL A 22 -50.68 -21.89 -2.35
N SER A 23 -50.75 -20.58 -2.11
CA SER A 23 -49.58 -19.70 -2.33
C SER A 23 -48.94 -19.07 -1.09
N VAL A 24 -49.24 -19.54 0.14
CA VAL A 24 -48.65 -18.93 1.36
C VAL A 24 -48.00 -19.91 2.34
N LEU A 25 -48.02 -21.24 2.10
CA LEU A 25 -47.41 -22.21 3.04
C LEU A 25 -46.47 -23.25 2.42
N LEU A 26 -45.77 -22.89 1.33
CA LEU A 26 -44.64 -23.68 0.78
C LEU A 26 -43.43 -22.81 0.39
N GLY A 27 -43.20 -21.70 1.10
CA GLY A 27 -42.11 -20.75 0.84
C GLY A 27 -40.91 -20.82 1.80
N CYS A 28 -40.84 -21.83 2.69
CA CYS A 28 -39.84 -21.85 3.77
C CYS A 28 -38.94 -23.09 3.85
N CYS A 29 -39.01 -24.07 2.94
CA CYS A 29 -38.18 -25.28 3.04
C CYS A 29 -37.44 -25.73 1.76
N ILE A 30 -37.31 -24.87 0.74
CA ILE A 30 -36.50 -25.19 -0.46
C ILE A 30 -35.44 -24.10 -0.67
N GLY A 31 -34.63 -23.87 0.36
CA GLY A 31 -33.54 -22.87 0.35
C GLY A 31 -32.15 -23.43 0.67
N ILE A 32 -31.99 -24.75 0.86
CA ILE A 32 -30.74 -25.33 1.39
C ILE A 32 -30.13 -26.45 0.51
N LEU A 33 -30.68 -26.81 -0.66
CA LEU A 33 -30.20 -28.01 -1.38
C LEU A 33 -30.02 -27.91 -2.90
N PHE A 34 -29.74 -26.73 -3.46
CA PHE A 34 -29.40 -26.59 -4.88
C PHE A 34 -28.21 -25.62 -5.13
N PHE A 35 -27.16 -25.71 -4.31
CA PHE A 35 -25.88 -25.03 -4.58
C PHE A 35 -24.78 -25.94 -5.16
N TYR A 36 -25.14 -27.16 -5.58
CA TYR A 36 -24.29 -27.98 -6.42
C TYR A 36 -25.02 -28.31 -7.71
N THR A 37 -24.30 -28.17 -8.83
CA THR A 37 -24.70 -28.50 -10.20
C THR A 37 -25.69 -27.52 -10.87
N THR A 38 -25.15 -26.47 -11.48
CA THR A 38 -25.17 -26.26 -12.95
C THR A 38 -24.56 -24.88 -13.24
N GLY A 39 -23.46 -24.88 -13.99
CA GLY A 39 -22.77 -23.68 -14.41
C GLY A 39 -23.47 -23.03 -15.59
N GLN A 40 -23.92 -21.79 -15.41
CA GLN A 40 -24.01 -20.77 -16.46
C GLN A 40 -24.30 -19.42 -15.79
N MET A 41 -23.25 -18.65 -15.50
CA MET A 41 -23.37 -17.22 -15.20
C MET A 41 -23.00 -16.45 -16.48
N SER A 42 -24.01 -15.73 -16.99
CA SER A 42 -23.94 -14.80 -18.09
C SER A 42 -22.81 -13.78 -17.91
N SER A 43 -21.91 -13.76 -18.89
CA SER A 43 -20.81 -12.83 -19.05
C SER A 43 -21.32 -11.51 -19.66
N TYR A 44 -21.33 -10.43 -18.89
CA TYR A 44 -21.26 -9.09 -19.47
C TYR A 44 -19.81 -8.80 -19.85
N GLU A 45 -19.44 -9.18 -21.07
CA GLU A 45 -18.20 -8.78 -21.74
C GLU A 45 -18.23 -7.27 -21.97
N THR A 46 -17.33 -6.53 -21.33
CA THR A 46 -16.89 -5.22 -21.81
C THR A 46 -15.61 -5.45 -22.61
N SER A 47 -15.76 -5.41 -23.92
CA SER A 47 -14.71 -5.58 -24.91
C SER A 47 -13.76 -4.38 -24.91
N TYR A 48 -12.48 -4.63 -24.65
CA TYR A 48 -11.40 -3.67 -24.92
C TYR A 48 -10.93 -3.84 -26.38
N PRO A 49 -10.86 -2.77 -27.19
CA PRO A 49 -10.30 -2.86 -28.53
C PRO A 49 -8.76 -2.99 -28.49
N ARG A 50 -8.23 -3.97 -29.24
CA ARG A 50 -6.79 -4.20 -29.48
C ARG A 50 -6.21 -3.07 -30.33
N ALA A 51 -5.04 -2.56 -29.95
CA ALA A 51 -4.24 -1.67 -30.79
C ALA A 51 -2.82 -2.23 -31.01
N PHE A 52 -2.60 -2.70 -32.25
CA PHE A 52 -1.42 -2.73 -33.13
C PHE A 52 0.02 -2.94 -32.62
N HIS A 53 0.75 -3.75 -33.41
CA HIS A 53 2.16 -4.13 -33.29
C HIS A 53 3.16 -2.95 -33.43
N PRO A 54 4.34 -3.01 -32.75
CA PRO A 54 5.41 -2.02 -32.87
C PRO A 54 6.52 -2.41 -33.88
N PRO A 55 7.32 -1.43 -34.37
CA PRO A 55 8.58 -1.69 -35.07
C PRO A 55 9.77 -1.94 -34.12
N ALA A 56 10.83 -2.53 -34.68
CA ALA A 56 11.99 -3.15 -34.01
C ALA A 56 12.95 -2.19 -33.23
N PRO A 57 13.78 -2.71 -32.29
CA PRO A 57 14.57 -1.89 -31.38
C PRO A 57 15.95 -1.48 -31.94
N VAL A 58 16.38 -0.27 -31.57
CA VAL A 58 17.73 0.28 -31.83
C VAL A 58 18.62 0.07 -30.59
N LYS A 59 19.82 -0.51 -30.81
CA LYS A 59 20.89 -0.71 -29.81
C LYS A 59 21.77 0.54 -29.67
N ASN A 60 22.34 0.75 -28.48
CA ASN A 60 23.62 1.45 -28.20
C ASN A 60 23.87 1.42 -26.68
N SER A 61 25.07 1.65 -26.13
CA SER A 61 26.48 1.37 -26.42
C SER A 61 27.21 1.79 -25.12
N THR A 62 28.38 1.21 -24.86
CA THR A 62 29.15 1.29 -23.60
C THR A 62 30.05 2.53 -23.49
N ALA A 63 30.34 2.99 -22.26
CA ALA A 63 31.47 3.90 -21.98
C ALA A 63 32.06 3.71 -20.55
N ASN A 64 33.39 3.58 -20.52
CA ASN A 64 34.35 3.47 -19.40
C ASN A 64 34.44 4.79 -18.59
N GLY A 65 35.01 4.96 -17.39
CA GLY A 65 35.94 4.17 -16.58
C GLY A 65 37.17 5.04 -16.23
N GLU A 66 37.16 5.82 -15.13
CA GLU A 66 38.33 6.61 -14.66
C GLU A 66 38.09 7.31 -13.27
N THR A 67 37.94 6.57 -12.16
CA THR A 67 37.75 7.17 -10.80
C THR A 67 38.50 6.45 -9.66
N ASN A 68 39.53 5.64 -9.95
CA ASN A 68 39.88 4.51 -9.08
C ASN A 68 41.08 4.66 -8.11
N SER A 69 41.72 5.83 -7.93
CA SER A 69 42.93 5.90 -7.05
C SER A 69 42.75 6.62 -5.71
N MET A 70 41.82 7.58 -5.58
CA MET A 70 41.57 8.29 -4.31
C MET A 70 40.55 7.59 -3.38
N GLN A 71 39.75 6.65 -3.91
CA GLN A 71 38.79 5.85 -3.12
C GLN A 71 39.46 4.76 -2.27
N SER A 72 40.69 4.33 -2.59
CA SER A 72 41.30 3.13 -2.00
C SER A 72 41.57 3.17 -0.49
N SER A 73 41.93 4.33 0.10
CA SER A 73 42.32 4.40 1.51
C SER A 73 41.14 4.55 2.48
N LEU A 74 40.08 5.26 2.08
CA LEU A 74 38.81 5.36 2.81
C LEU A 74 38.03 4.01 2.78
N TYR A 75 38.21 3.22 1.72
CA TYR A 75 37.57 1.90 1.55
C TYR A 75 38.15 0.79 2.45
N LYS A 76 39.40 0.87 2.90
CA LYS A 76 39.99 -0.19 3.75
C LYS A 76 39.44 -0.16 5.19
N GLY A 77 39.27 1.03 5.77
CA GLY A 77 38.68 1.17 7.12
C GLY A 77 37.19 0.83 7.16
N SER A 78 36.46 1.08 6.07
CA SER A 78 35.03 0.74 5.97
C SER A 78 34.78 -0.77 5.76
N LEU A 79 35.71 -1.49 5.13
CA LEU A 79 35.60 -2.93 4.89
C LEU A 79 35.77 -3.76 6.18
N GLU A 80 36.66 -3.36 7.10
CA GLU A 80 36.79 -3.99 8.42
C GLU A 80 35.56 -3.78 9.32
N PHE A 81 34.95 -2.59 9.23
CA PHE A 81 33.68 -2.31 9.91
C PHE A 81 32.53 -3.13 9.30
N PHE A 82 32.49 -3.26 7.97
CA PHE A 82 31.47 -4.01 7.25
C PHE A 82 31.47 -5.52 7.56
N ASN A 83 32.65 -6.13 7.71
CA ASN A 83 32.75 -7.54 8.12
C ASN A 83 32.29 -7.79 9.56
N LYS A 84 32.16 -6.73 10.39
CA LYS A 84 31.64 -6.79 11.76
C LYS A 84 30.13 -6.51 11.85
N LEU A 85 29.49 -6.05 10.76
CA LEU A 85 28.03 -5.83 10.76
C LEU A 85 27.31 -7.19 10.69
N PRO A 86 26.25 -7.40 11.49
CA PRO A 86 25.44 -8.61 11.39
C PRO A 86 24.84 -8.70 9.99
N LYS A 87 25.26 -9.69 9.20
CA LYS A 87 24.58 -10.00 7.94
C LYS A 87 23.41 -10.90 8.28
N VAL A 88 22.20 -10.40 8.10
CA VAL A 88 21.02 -11.27 8.11
C VAL A 88 21.12 -12.14 6.86
N ARG A 89 20.92 -13.44 7.04
CA ARG A 89 20.84 -14.41 5.96
C ARG A 89 19.63 -15.29 6.18
N VAL A 90 18.83 -15.48 5.13
CA VAL A 90 17.80 -16.50 5.09
C VAL A 90 18.51 -17.86 5.14
N PRO A 91 18.22 -18.70 6.15
CA PRO A 91 18.85 -20.01 6.24
C PRO A 91 18.53 -20.87 5.02
N SER A 92 19.48 -21.71 4.62
CA SER A 92 19.31 -22.75 3.59
C SER A 92 19.07 -22.26 2.15
N ILE A 93 19.06 -20.94 1.90
CA ILE A 93 18.81 -20.34 0.58
C ILE A 93 19.82 -19.24 0.32
N ASN A 94 20.25 -19.11 -0.94
CA ASN A 94 21.07 -18.01 -1.40
C ASN A 94 20.20 -16.92 -2.05
N CYS A 95 19.75 -15.94 -1.25
CA CYS A 95 18.92 -14.85 -1.75
C CYS A 95 19.58 -14.03 -2.86
N ALA A 96 20.91 -13.85 -2.84
CA ALA A 96 21.62 -13.14 -3.91
C ALA A 96 21.46 -13.85 -5.27
N ALA A 97 21.60 -15.18 -5.29
CA ALA A 97 21.37 -15.98 -6.49
C ALA A 97 19.90 -15.94 -6.96
N LEU A 98 18.94 -15.79 -6.05
CA LEU A 98 17.53 -15.58 -6.41
C LEU A 98 17.29 -14.22 -7.06
N PHE A 99 17.91 -13.14 -6.55
CA PHE A 99 17.85 -11.81 -7.17
C PHE A 99 18.53 -11.75 -8.54
N GLU A 100 19.56 -12.57 -8.76
CA GLU A 100 20.20 -12.77 -10.07
C GLU A 100 19.38 -13.65 -11.02
N GLY A 101 18.31 -14.28 -10.54
CA GLY A 101 17.45 -15.16 -11.35
C GLY A 101 18.11 -16.50 -11.69
N ILE A 102 19.02 -16.98 -10.84
CA ILE A 102 19.68 -18.28 -11.03
C ILE A 102 18.66 -19.42 -10.87
N GLU A 103 18.29 -20.04 -11.99
CA GLU A 103 17.23 -21.04 -12.07
C GLU A 103 17.40 -22.20 -11.07
N LYS A 104 18.64 -22.66 -10.86
CA LYS A 104 18.93 -23.72 -9.89
C LYS A 104 18.50 -23.34 -8.47
N GLU A 105 18.75 -22.10 -8.07
CA GLU A 105 18.38 -21.62 -6.74
C GLU A 105 16.87 -21.38 -6.64
N VAL A 106 16.22 -20.91 -7.72
CA VAL A 106 14.76 -20.79 -7.80
C VAL A 106 14.08 -22.15 -7.57
N GLN A 107 14.58 -23.21 -8.22
CA GLN A 107 14.06 -24.57 -8.04
C GLN A 107 14.34 -25.11 -6.63
N ASN A 108 15.54 -24.86 -6.09
CA ASN A 108 15.88 -25.19 -4.70
C ASN A 108 14.89 -24.56 -3.72
N ALA A 109 14.64 -23.26 -3.86
CA ALA A 109 13.74 -22.52 -2.99
C ALA A 109 12.28 -23.00 -3.08
N LYS A 110 11.78 -23.30 -4.29
CA LYS A 110 10.46 -23.91 -4.49
C LYS A 110 10.35 -25.28 -3.83
N SER A 111 11.39 -26.12 -3.96
CA SER A 111 11.46 -27.43 -3.32
C SER A 111 11.48 -27.30 -1.78
N LEU A 112 12.23 -26.34 -1.25
CA LEU A 112 12.30 -26.08 0.19
C LEU A 112 10.95 -25.67 0.76
N MET A 113 10.24 -24.73 0.13
CA MET A 113 8.92 -24.30 0.60
C MET A 113 7.86 -25.41 0.52
N LYS A 114 8.00 -26.33 -0.44
CA LYS A 114 7.12 -27.50 -0.54
C LYS A 114 7.41 -28.55 0.54
N SER A 115 8.69 -28.79 0.84
CA SER A 115 9.12 -29.79 1.82
C SER A 115 9.06 -29.29 3.27
N SER A 116 9.20 -27.98 3.48
CA SER A 116 9.11 -27.31 4.78
C SER A 116 8.24 -26.04 4.66
N PRO A 117 6.90 -26.19 4.63
CA PRO A 117 6.00 -25.05 4.56
C PRO A 117 6.18 -24.11 5.76
N LYS A 118 6.18 -22.79 5.50
CA LYS A 118 6.23 -21.79 6.56
C LYS A 118 5.03 -21.94 7.49
N LYS A 119 5.30 -22.06 8.79
CA LYS A 119 4.28 -21.90 9.84
C LYS A 119 4.18 -20.42 10.17
N ILE A 120 3.02 -19.82 9.85
CA ILE A 120 2.71 -18.45 10.24
C ILE A 120 2.64 -18.39 11.77
N ILE A 121 3.29 -17.38 12.35
CA ILE A 121 3.29 -17.16 13.80
C ILE A 121 1.88 -16.69 14.20
N PRO A 122 1.18 -17.40 15.11
CA PRO A 122 -0.11 -16.98 15.60
C PRO A 122 -0.06 -15.60 16.26
N ASP A 123 -1.11 -14.78 16.07
CA ASP A 123 -1.22 -13.44 16.68
C ASP A 123 -0.98 -13.44 18.19
N LYS A 124 -1.43 -14.51 18.89
CA LYS A 124 -1.24 -14.69 20.33
C LYS A 124 0.24 -14.81 20.71
N ASP A 125 1.04 -15.47 19.88
CA ASP A 125 2.45 -15.68 20.17
C ASP A 125 3.24 -14.38 19.96
N ILE A 126 2.88 -13.59 18.93
CA ILE A 126 3.45 -12.25 18.73
C ILE A 126 3.04 -11.30 19.87
N LEU A 127 1.79 -11.36 20.31
CA LEU A 127 1.31 -10.62 21.49
C LEU A 127 2.13 -10.99 22.74
N ASN A 128 2.37 -12.27 22.98
CA ASN A 128 3.18 -12.73 24.10
C ASN A 128 4.63 -12.26 23.99
N ASP A 129 5.24 -12.33 22.80
CA ASP A 129 6.59 -11.82 22.57
C ASP A 129 6.69 -10.32 22.87
N ALA A 130 5.70 -9.54 22.40
CA ALA A 130 5.63 -8.09 22.59
C ALA A 130 5.26 -7.66 24.03
N SER A 131 4.94 -8.61 24.93
CA SER A 131 4.68 -8.29 26.34
C SER A 131 5.91 -7.77 27.08
N ASN A 132 7.11 -8.17 26.64
CA ASN A 132 8.39 -7.64 27.11
C ASN A 132 9.04 -6.86 25.97
N CYS A 133 8.81 -5.55 25.94
CA CYS A 133 9.24 -4.71 24.82
C CYS A 133 10.77 -4.72 24.61
N ASP A 134 11.57 -4.69 25.67
CA ASP A 134 13.03 -4.74 25.54
C ASP A 134 13.50 -6.05 24.88
N LYS A 135 12.89 -7.17 25.27
CA LYS A 135 13.17 -8.47 24.65
C LYS A 135 12.65 -8.51 23.21
N PHE A 136 11.43 -8.07 22.97
CA PHE A 136 10.80 -8.05 21.65
C PHE A 136 11.64 -7.26 20.65
N VAL A 137 12.00 -6.02 20.98
CA VAL A 137 12.80 -5.11 20.15
C VAL A 137 14.16 -5.72 19.81
N ARG A 138 14.85 -6.31 20.80
CA ARG A 138 16.14 -6.97 20.60
C ARG A 138 16.03 -8.22 19.73
N ASP A 139 15.10 -9.12 20.05
CA ASP A 139 14.97 -10.41 19.39
C ASP A 139 14.47 -10.25 17.95
N ARG A 140 13.58 -9.28 17.72
CA ARG A 140 13.10 -8.93 16.38
C ARG A 140 14.11 -8.09 15.59
N GLN A 141 15.20 -7.62 16.22
CA GLN A 141 16.29 -6.85 15.63
C GLN A 141 15.86 -5.49 15.05
N TYR A 142 15.01 -4.76 15.78
CA TYR A 142 14.65 -3.39 15.39
C TYR A 142 15.87 -2.46 15.44
N ILE A 143 15.94 -1.55 14.47
CA ILE A 143 16.97 -0.51 14.43
C ILE A 143 16.49 0.68 15.28
N MET A 144 16.92 0.69 16.55
CA MET A 144 16.47 1.65 17.55
C MET A 144 17.29 2.95 17.62
N SER A 145 18.33 3.08 16.80
CA SER A 145 19.16 4.29 16.69
C SER A 145 19.06 4.90 15.29
N THR A 146 19.27 6.22 15.19
CA THR A 146 19.48 6.88 13.90
C THR A 146 20.77 6.34 13.27
N LEU A 147 20.76 6.05 11.96
CA LEU A 147 21.96 5.55 11.27
C LEU A 147 22.79 6.67 10.63
N SER A 148 22.20 7.86 10.42
CA SER A 148 22.94 9.13 10.33
C SER A 148 22.09 10.35 10.66
N ARG A 149 22.82 11.46 10.76
CA ARG A 149 22.32 12.82 10.75
C ARG A 149 21.40 13.15 9.57
N GLU A 150 21.68 12.67 8.36
CA GLU A 150 20.80 12.95 7.20
C GLU A 150 19.41 12.34 7.38
N GLU A 151 19.34 11.12 7.92
CA GLU A 151 18.06 10.48 8.24
C GLU A 151 17.38 11.12 9.45
N GLU A 152 18.15 11.51 10.47
CA GLU A 152 17.65 12.15 11.69
C GLU A 152 17.00 13.51 11.42
N GLU A 153 17.62 14.33 10.57
CA GLU A 153 17.14 15.68 10.22
C GLU A 153 15.97 15.67 9.22
N TYR A 154 15.61 14.51 8.68
CA TYR A 154 14.54 14.38 7.67
C TYR A 154 13.49 13.31 8.01
N PRO A 155 12.71 13.47 9.11
CA PRO A 155 11.73 12.47 9.51
C PRO A 155 10.61 12.27 8.50
N ILE A 156 10.16 11.02 8.38
CA ILE A 156 9.03 10.59 7.55
C ILE A 156 7.88 10.14 8.45
N ALA A 157 6.65 10.48 8.07
CA ALA A 157 5.44 10.04 8.74
C ALA A 157 4.74 8.96 7.89
N TYR A 158 4.28 7.90 8.54
CA TYR A 158 3.60 6.78 7.90
C TYR A 158 2.18 6.61 8.45
N SER A 159 1.22 6.41 7.55
CA SER A 159 -0.07 5.80 7.87
C SER A 159 -0.04 4.34 7.44
N MET A 160 -0.45 3.43 8.33
CA MET A 160 -0.51 2.00 8.07
C MET A 160 -1.94 1.51 8.32
N VAL A 161 -2.73 1.38 7.25
CA VAL A 161 -4.10 0.85 7.31
C VAL A 161 -4.03 -0.68 7.26
N VAL A 162 -4.37 -1.33 8.37
CA VAL A 162 -4.16 -2.78 8.57
C VAL A 162 -5.42 -3.48 9.06
N PHE A 163 -5.60 -4.73 8.65
CA PHE A 163 -6.81 -5.50 9.01
C PHE A 163 -6.59 -6.99 9.30
N LYS A 164 -5.41 -7.56 8.99
CA LYS A 164 -5.08 -8.99 9.20
C LYS A 164 -3.57 -9.24 9.16
N GLU A 165 -3.16 -10.46 9.53
CA GLU A 165 -1.79 -10.99 9.50
C GLU A 165 -0.81 -10.17 10.36
N VAL A 166 -0.84 -10.34 11.68
CA VAL A 166 0.03 -9.56 12.60
C VAL A 166 1.51 -9.75 12.26
N GLU A 167 1.94 -10.98 11.92
CA GLU A 167 3.32 -11.26 11.53
C GLU A 167 3.76 -10.39 10.35
N GLN A 168 2.93 -10.27 9.31
CA GLN A 168 3.29 -9.48 8.13
C GLN A 168 3.30 -7.98 8.43
N VAL A 169 2.37 -7.50 9.27
CA VAL A 169 2.32 -6.11 9.73
C VAL A 169 3.57 -5.75 10.55
N GLU A 170 3.97 -6.61 11.48
CA GLU A 170 5.18 -6.46 12.31
C GLU A 170 6.43 -6.43 11.45
N ARG A 171 6.57 -7.37 10.50
CA ARG A 171 7.71 -7.42 9.58
C ARG A 171 7.82 -6.17 8.70
N LEU A 172 6.70 -5.67 8.19
CA LEU A 172 6.66 -4.41 7.45
C LEU A 172 7.10 -3.24 8.35
N LEU A 173 6.54 -3.12 9.57
CA LEU A 173 6.93 -2.10 10.53
C LEU A 173 8.44 -2.15 10.79
N ARG A 174 8.99 -3.32 11.10
CA ARG A 174 10.43 -3.54 11.32
C ARG A 174 11.29 -3.06 10.14
N ALA A 175 10.89 -3.38 8.91
CA ALA A 175 11.63 -2.96 7.72
C ALA A 175 11.71 -1.44 7.57
N ILE A 176 10.65 -0.71 7.93
CA ILE A 176 10.57 0.75 7.79
C ILE A 176 10.89 1.53 9.07
N TYR A 177 10.93 0.87 10.23
CA TYR A 177 11.01 1.52 11.53
C TYR A 177 12.34 2.27 11.71
N ARG A 178 12.27 3.53 12.09
CA ARG A 178 13.40 4.34 12.56
C ARG A 178 12.93 5.25 13.70
N PRO A 179 13.75 5.50 14.73
CA PRO A 179 13.33 6.22 15.94
C PRO A 179 12.91 7.68 15.67
N GLN A 180 13.44 8.32 14.62
CA GLN A 180 13.09 9.69 14.28
C GLN A 180 11.78 9.83 13.49
N ASN A 181 11.33 8.77 12.81
CA ASN A 181 10.11 8.76 11.99
C ASN A 181 8.85 8.67 12.87
N LEU A 182 7.66 8.77 12.28
CA LEU A 182 6.39 8.57 12.99
C LEU A 182 5.50 7.55 12.27
N TYR A 183 4.78 6.73 13.03
CA TYR A 183 3.95 5.66 12.50
C TYR A 183 2.56 5.69 13.17
N CYS A 184 1.53 5.89 12.37
CA CYS A 184 0.14 5.76 12.77
C CYS A 184 -0.44 4.47 12.19
N PHE A 185 -0.94 3.59 13.05
CA PHE A 185 -1.73 2.44 12.65
C PHE A 185 -3.22 2.78 12.68
N HIS A 186 -3.90 2.62 11.56
CA HIS A 186 -5.35 2.49 11.55
C HIS A 186 -5.72 1.01 11.48
N VAL A 187 -6.18 0.45 12.61
CA VAL A 187 -6.67 -0.94 12.69
C VAL A 187 -8.16 -0.97 12.41
N ASP A 188 -8.57 -1.66 11.34
CA ASP A 188 -9.97 -1.81 10.96
C ASP A 188 -10.83 -2.26 12.16
N LYS A 189 -11.98 -1.62 12.35
CA LYS A 189 -12.91 -1.93 13.44
C LYS A 189 -13.42 -3.38 13.36
N LYS A 190 -13.52 -3.96 12.16
CA LYS A 190 -13.99 -5.34 11.97
C LYS A 190 -12.91 -6.41 12.13
N SER A 191 -11.66 -6.01 12.30
CA SER A 191 -10.59 -6.98 12.54
C SER A 191 -10.85 -7.78 13.82
N PRO A 192 -10.46 -9.07 13.85
CA PRO A 192 -10.52 -9.86 15.06
C PRO A 192 -9.87 -9.17 16.26
N GLU A 193 -10.43 -9.35 17.46
CA GLU A 193 -9.95 -8.65 18.66
C GLU A 193 -8.50 -9.01 19.01
N ASN A 194 -8.11 -10.28 18.80
CA ASN A 194 -6.72 -10.73 18.98
C ASN A 194 -5.73 -10.01 18.05
N PHE A 195 -6.14 -9.73 16.80
CA PHE A 195 -5.33 -8.94 15.86
C PHE A 195 -5.12 -7.52 16.41
N TYR A 196 -6.20 -6.86 16.84
CA TYR A 196 -6.13 -5.51 17.39
C TYR A 196 -5.23 -5.42 18.64
N ILE A 197 -5.42 -6.34 19.60
CA ILE A 197 -4.63 -6.35 20.84
C ILE A 197 -3.14 -6.59 20.54
N ALA A 198 -2.82 -7.48 19.60
CA ALA A 198 -1.43 -7.75 19.21
C ALA A 198 -0.78 -6.53 18.55
N VAL A 199 -1.44 -5.87 17.59
CA VAL A 199 -0.93 -4.63 16.98
C VAL A 199 -0.77 -3.52 18.02
N ARG A 200 -1.70 -3.43 19.00
CA ARG A 200 -1.59 -2.47 20.11
C ARG A 200 -0.39 -2.75 20.99
N GLN A 201 -0.15 -4.00 21.34
CA GLN A 201 1.00 -4.37 22.16
C GLN A 201 2.33 -4.09 21.44
N ILE A 202 2.42 -4.39 20.14
CA ILE A 202 3.59 -4.03 19.32
C ILE A 202 3.80 -2.51 19.33
N SER A 203 2.73 -1.74 19.11
CA SER A 203 2.81 -0.27 19.08
C SER A 203 3.33 0.31 20.40
N ASN A 204 2.91 -0.25 21.54
CA ASN A 204 3.34 0.19 22.87
C ASN A 204 4.85 0.00 23.13
N CYS A 205 5.55 -0.79 22.32
CA CYS A 205 6.99 -0.98 22.43
C CYS A 205 7.83 0.14 21.80
N PHE A 206 7.19 1.14 21.17
CA PHE A 206 7.89 2.24 20.51
C PHE A 206 7.20 3.58 20.83
N GLU A 207 7.97 4.61 21.19
CA GLU A 207 7.41 5.93 21.54
C GLU A 207 6.78 6.65 20.33
N ASN A 208 7.27 6.35 19.14
CA ASN A 208 6.92 6.99 17.87
C ASN A 208 5.96 6.16 16.99
N VAL A 209 5.43 5.07 17.53
CA VAL A 209 4.39 4.23 16.91
C VAL A 209 3.12 4.33 17.75
N PHE A 210 1.98 4.53 17.12
CA PHE A 210 0.70 4.61 17.84
C PHE A 210 -0.45 4.10 16.97
N ILE A 211 -1.53 3.66 17.63
CA ILE A 211 -2.79 3.35 16.96
C ILE A 211 -3.65 4.61 16.95
N ALA A 212 -4.29 4.88 15.82
CA ALA A 212 -5.31 5.91 15.66
C ALA A 212 -6.39 5.82 16.75
N SER A 213 -6.71 6.95 17.37
CA SER A 213 -7.71 7.01 18.44
C SER A 213 -9.11 6.59 17.97
N LYS A 214 -9.42 6.82 16.69
CA LYS A 214 -10.67 6.42 16.04
C LYS A 214 -10.42 5.23 15.10
N ARG A 215 -11.11 4.12 15.36
CA ARG A 215 -11.19 2.95 14.46
C ARG A 215 -12.54 2.96 13.74
N ILE A 216 -12.52 2.86 12.42
CA ILE A 216 -13.72 2.75 11.58
C ILE A 216 -13.79 1.39 10.89
N ASP A 217 -15.00 1.01 10.47
CA ASP A 217 -15.22 -0.15 9.61
C ASP A 217 -14.89 0.23 8.17
N VAL A 218 -13.79 -0.34 7.64
CA VAL A 218 -13.27 0.02 6.32
C VAL A 218 -13.95 -0.81 5.23
N GLN A 219 -14.98 -0.26 4.61
CA GLN A 219 -15.71 -0.88 3.51
C GLN A 219 -15.02 -0.64 2.17
N TRP A 220 -14.74 -1.71 1.43
CA TRP A 220 -14.03 -1.62 0.14
C TRP A 220 -14.85 -0.84 -0.90
N GLY A 221 -14.19 0.07 -1.62
CA GLY A 221 -14.80 0.91 -2.64
C GLY A 221 -15.66 2.06 -2.11
N GLN A 222 -15.67 2.27 -0.78
CA GLN A 222 -16.42 3.32 -0.09
C GLN A 222 -15.48 4.36 0.54
N TYR A 223 -16.05 5.50 0.94
CA TYR A 223 -15.33 6.59 1.61
C TYR A 223 -14.49 6.15 2.82
N SER A 224 -14.90 5.13 3.54
CA SER A 224 -14.17 4.59 4.68
C SER A 224 -12.72 4.16 4.38
N VAL A 225 -12.36 3.86 3.13
CA VAL A 225 -10.96 3.60 2.74
C VAL A 225 -10.13 4.88 2.87
N LEU A 226 -10.65 6.00 2.36
CA LEU A 226 -10.01 7.31 2.47
C LEU A 226 -10.02 7.82 3.92
N GLU A 227 -11.14 7.66 4.62
CA GLU A 227 -11.30 8.15 6.00
C GLU A 227 -10.23 7.58 6.95
N ALA A 228 -9.85 6.31 6.78
CA ALA A 228 -8.80 5.67 7.59
C ALA A 228 -7.46 6.41 7.51
N ASP A 229 -7.04 6.83 6.30
CA ASP A 229 -5.82 7.60 6.11
C ASP A 229 -5.96 9.04 6.63
N LEU A 230 -7.13 9.68 6.45
CA LEU A 230 -7.39 11.03 6.95
C LEU A 230 -7.30 11.11 8.49
N ILE A 231 -7.81 10.08 9.19
CA ILE A 231 -7.67 9.97 10.65
C ILE A 231 -6.18 9.95 11.04
N CYS A 232 -5.38 9.11 10.39
CA CYS A 232 -3.94 9.05 10.68
C CYS A 232 -3.22 10.36 10.31
N MET A 233 -3.56 10.99 9.19
CA MET A 233 -3.00 12.30 8.81
C MET A 233 -3.23 13.35 9.91
N GLU A 234 -4.44 13.42 10.45
CA GLU A 234 -4.80 14.38 11.50
C GLU A 234 -3.96 14.16 12.76
N GLU A 235 -3.82 12.91 13.21
CA GLU A 235 -3.04 12.61 14.40
C GLU A 235 -1.54 12.81 14.19
N LEU A 236 -1.01 12.47 13.01
CA LEU A 236 0.40 12.72 12.67
C LEU A 236 0.73 14.22 12.63
N LEU A 237 -0.17 15.08 12.12
CA LEU A 237 0.00 16.53 12.17
C LEU A 237 0.04 17.07 13.60
N LYS A 238 -0.82 16.55 14.49
CA LYS A 238 -0.88 16.92 15.90
C LYS A 238 0.35 16.45 16.68
N LYS A 239 0.84 15.24 16.38
CA LYS A 239 1.94 14.59 17.11
C LYS A 239 3.29 15.29 16.90
N SER A 240 3.55 15.80 15.70
CA SER A 240 4.84 16.46 15.41
C SER A 240 4.77 17.44 14.23
N ARG A 241 5.57 18.51 14.33
CA ARG A 241 5.82 19.46 13.25
C ARG A 241 7.10 19.17 12.46
N LYS A 242 7.88 18.17 12.87
CA LYS A 242 9.24 17.94 12.34
C LYS A 242 9.27 17.11 11.06
N TRP A 243 8.33 16.19 10.88
CA TRP A 243 8.30 15.31 9.71
C TRP A 243 8.05 16.08 8.42
N LYS A 244 8.62 15.57 7.33
CA LYS A 244 8.67 16.26 6.04
C LYS A 244 7.67 15.70 5.04
N TYR A 245 7.54 14.38 5.02
CA TYR A 245 6.67 13.69 4.07
C TYR A 245 5.80 12.66 4.78
N PHE A 246 4.61 12.50 4.25
CA PHE A 246 3.64 11.48 4.59
C PHE A 246 3.66 10.38 3.52
N ILE A 247 3.62 9.12 3.94
CA ILE A 247 3.49 7.95 3.06
C ILE A 247 2.43 7.02 3.67
N ASN A 248 1.35 6.72 2.96
CA ASN A 248 0.42 5.68 3.39
C ASN A 248 0.83 4.29 2.87
N LEU A 249 0.50 3.28 3.67
CA LEU A 249 0.82 1.87 3.48
C LEU A 249 -0.40 1.01 3.85
N THR A 250 -0.42 -0.20 3.29
CA THR A 250 -1.28 -1.30 3.74
C THR A 250 -0.42 -2.45 4.29
N GLY A 251 -1.03 -3.37 5.04
CA GLY A 251 -0.30 -4.47 5.71
C GLY A 251 0.34 -5.53 4.79
N GLN A 252 0.21 -5.43 3.47
CA GLN A 252 0.66 -6.46 2.51
C GLN A 252 1.76 -5.95 1.55
N GLU A 253 2.47 -4.91 1.97
CA GLU A 253 3.48 -4.21 1.18
C GLU A 253 4.89 -4.51 1.69
N PHE A 254 5.90 -4.14 0.91
CA PHE A 254 7.29 -4.20 1.36
C PHE A 254 8.13 -3.07 0.75
N PRO A 255 9.07 -2.45 1.50
CA PRO A 255 9.94 -1.41 0.98
C PRO A 255 10.93 -1.93 -0.07
N LEU A 256 11.07 -1.17 -1.17
CA LEU A 256 12.07 -1.36 -2.21
C LEU A 256 13.28 -0.41 -2.06
N LYS A 257 13.16 0.55 -1.13
CA LYS A 257 14.17 1.54 -0.78
C LYS A 257 14.41 1.50 0.73
N THR A 258 15.66 1.67 1.12
CA THR A 258 16.06 1.90 2.51
C THR A 258 15.57 3.27 2.97
N ASN A 259 15.54 3.49 4.29
CA ASN A 259 15.12 4.80 4.83
C ASN A 259 16.04 5.94 4.34
N LEU A 260 17.36 5.74 4.29
CA LEU A 260 18.30 6.72 3.73
C LEU A 260 18.03 7.02 2.25
N GLU A 261 17.75 6.00 1.43
CA GLU A 261 17.38 6.22 0.03
C GLU A 261 16.08 7.02 -0.08
N LEU A 262 15.05 6.69 0.71
CA LEU A 262 13.82 7.47 0.76
C LEU A 262 14.10 8.92 1.14
N VAL A 263 14.89 9.17 2.17
CA VAL A 263 15.29 10.53 2.59
C VAL A 263 15.96 11.30 1.44
N LYS A 264 16.94 10.69 0.76
CA LYS A 264 17.64 11.33 -0.37
C LYS A 264 16.70 11.62 -1.55
N ILE A 265 15.77 10.71 -1.84
CA ILE A 265 14.75 10.92 -2.89
C ILE A 265 13.81 12.06 -2.51
N LEU A 266 13.28 12.05 -1.29
CA LEU A 266 12.31 13.04 -0.82
C LEU A 266 12.94 14.43 -0.67
N LYS A 267 14.22 14.52 -0.31
CA LYS A 267 14.99 15.78 -0.39
C LYS A 267 15.11 16.27 -1.84
N THR A 268 15.30 15.36 -2.79
CA THR A 268 15.31 15.66 -4.23
C THR A 268 13.95 16.15 -4.73
N TYR A 269 12.84 15.63 -4.18
CA TYR A 269 11.48 16.08 -4.53
C TYR A 269 11.22 17.53 -4.13
N ASN A 270 11.92 18.06 -3.13
CA ASN A 270 11.89 19.48 -2.73
C ASN A 270 10.46 20.05 -2.61
N GLY A 271 9.60 19.34 -1.88
CA GLY A 271 8.21 19.70 -1.65
C GLY A 271 7.21 19.19 -2.70
N ALA A 272 7.65 18.63 -3.82
CA ALA A 272 6.74 18.00 -4.77
C ALA A 272 6.05 16.78 -4.14
N ASN A 273 4.78 16.57 -4.47
CA ASN A 273 4.04 15.36 -4.12
C ASN A 273 4.14 14.34 -5.27
N ASP A 274 4.18 13.05 -4.92
CA ASP A 274 4.16 11.93 -5.86
C ASP A 274 2.83 11.20 -5.72
N ILE A 275 1.87 11.66 -6.54
CA ILE A 275 0.48 11.24 -6.55
C ILE A 275 0.11 10.95 -8.00
N GLU A 276 -0.44 9.76 -8.28
CA GLU A 276 -0.90 9.38 -9.61
C GLU A 276 -2.01 10.35 -10.07
N GLY A 277 -2.04 10.70 -11.35
CA GLY A 277 -3.10 11.52 -11.93
C GLY A 277 -3.46 11.10 -13.34
N THR A 278 -4.74 11.06 -13.65
CA THR A 278 -5.28 10.84 -14.99
C THR A 278 -6.68 11.39 -15.08
N VAL A 279 -6.97 12.07 -16.19
CA VAL A 279 -8.33 12.46 -16.58
C VAL A 279 -8.92 11.37 -17.48
N LYS A 280 -8.11 10.77 -18.36
CA LYS A 280 -8.56 9.78 -19.34
C LYS A 280 -9.19 8.53 -18.71
N ARG A 281 -8.69 8.04 -17.57
CA ARG A 281 -9.16 6.79 -16.93
C ARG A 281 -10.14 7.01 -15.77
N ARG A 282 -10.68 8.23 -15.58
CA ARG A 282 -11.40 8.57 -14.34
C ARG A 282 -12.80 7.97 -14.14
N ASN A 283 -13.33 7.26 -15.14
CA ASN A 283 -14.68 6.71 -15.16
C ASN A 283 -15.75 7.72 -14.67
N MET A 284 -16.32 8.49 -15.60
CA MET A 284 -17.30 9.53 -15.28
C MET A 284 -18.54 9.03 -14.52
N ASN A 285 -18.86 7.73 -14.58
CA ASN A 285 -19.95 7.15 -13.81
C ASN A 285 -19.75 7.27 -12.29
N ARG A 286 -18.51 7.43 -11.82
CA ARG A 286 -18.21 7.66 -10.39
C ARG A 286 -18.74 9.01 -9.88
N PHE A 287 -19.00 9.95 -10.79
CA PHE A 287 -19.37 11.34 -10.47
C PHE A 287 -20.72 11.77 -11.09
N LYS A 288 -21.41 10.87 -11.82
CA LYS A 288 -22.54 11.21 -12.69
C LYS A 288 -23.74 11.85 -11.97
N ASP A 289 -23.97 11.48 -10.72
CA ASP A 289 -25.11 11.92 -9.91
C ASP A 289 -24.75 13.10 -8.98
N LEU A 290 -23.53 13.65 -9.12
CA LEU A 290 -23.03 14.75 -8.29
C LEU A 290 -23.22 16.10 -9.00
N PRO A 291 -23.45 17.19 -8.23
CA PRO A 291 -23.41 18.54 -8.79
C PRO A 291 -22.00 18.86 -9.32
N THR A 292 -21.86 19.94 -10.07
CA THR A 292 -20.55 20.46 -10.48
C THR A 292 -19.65 20.64 -9.24
N PRO A 293 -18.41 20.13 -9.25
CA PRO A 293 -17.51 20.27 -8.12
C PRO A 293 -17.18 21.75 -7.87
N PRO A 294 -16.94 22.16 -6.61
CA PRO A 294 -16.66 23.55 -6.27
C PRO A 294 -15.33 24.01 -6.90
N TYR A 295 -15.10 25.33 -6.94
CA TYR A 295 -13.83 25.94 -7.36
C TYR A 295 -13.33 25.59 -8.77
N ASN A 296 -14.25 25.23 -9.68
CA ASN A 296 -13.92 24.78 -11.04
C ASN A 296 -12.91 23.62 -11.03
N ILE A 297 -13.05 22.72 -10.06
CA ILE A 297 -12.22 21.53 -9.93
C ILE A 297 -12.53 20.57 -11.07
N THR A 298 -11.49 19.99 -11.66
CA THR A 298 -11.60 18.88 -12.59
C THR A 298 -11.37 17.58 -11.81
N PRO A 299 -12.38 16.71 -11.62
CA PRO A 299 -12.20 15.43 -10.92
C PRO A 299 -11.18 14.56 -11.64
N MET A 300 -10.33 13.87 -10.90
CA MET A 300 -9.28 13.03 -11.45
C MET A 300 -9.30 11.65 -10.84
N LYS A 301 -8.61 10.71 -11.49
CA LYS A 301 -8.36 9.37 -10.97
C LYS A 301 -6.87 9.18 -10.72
N GLY A 302 -6.57 8.42 -9.69
CA GLY A 302 -5.22 8.08 -9.28
C GLY A 302 -5.22 6.74 -8.55
N SER A 303 -4.28 6.62 -7.62
CA SER A 303 -4.11 5.47 -6.74
C SER A 303 -4.42 5.92 -5.30
N VAL A 304 -4.89 4.98 -4.48
CA VAL A 304 -5.07 5.18 -3.04
C VAL A 304 -3.76 5.54 -2.32
N HIS A 305 -2.63 5.02 -2.79
CA HIS A 305 -1.33 5.29 -2.17
C HIS A 305 -0.74 6.61 -2.68
N ILE A 306 -0.16 7.39 -1.78
CA ILE A 306 0.45 8.67 -2.07
C ILE A 306 1.76 8.87 -1.29
N VAL A 307 2.59 9.77 -1.80
CA VAL A 307 3.66 10.42 -1.05
C VAL A 307 3.41 11.92 -1.12
N ALA A 308 3.19 12.55 0.03
CA ALA A 308 2.81 13.96 0.09
C ALA A 308 3.65 14.74 1.09
N SER A 309 3.95 16.00 0.77
CA SER A 309 4.62 16.91 1.69
C SER A 309 3.74 17.21 2.91
N ARG A 310 4.35 17.48 4.06
CA ARG A 310 3.59 17.88 5.27
C ARG A 310 2.64 19.05 5.03
N PRO A 311 3.04 20.13 4.32
CA PRO A 311 2.12 21.23 4.04
C PRO A 311 0.96 20.85 3.12
N PHE A 312 1.11 19.86 2.24
CA PHE A 312 -0.03 19.31 1.49
C PHE A 312 -1.02 18.59 2.42
N VAL A 313 -0.52 17.79 3.37
CA VAL A 313 -1.37 17.10 4.36
C VAL A 313 -2.15 18.12 5.22
N ASP A 314 -1.49 19.22 5.62
CA ASP A 314 -2.15 20.32 6.31
C ASP A 314 -3.22 20.98 5.45
N PHE A 315 -2.92 21.29 4.19
CA PHE A 315 -3.91 21.81 3.22
C PHE A 315 -5.13 20.88 3.09
N VAL A 316 -4.90 19.58 2.92
CA VAL A 316 -5.98 18.58 2.78
C VAL A 316 -6.95 18.61 3.96
N LEU A 317 -6.43 18.73 5.18
CA LEU A 317 -7.23 18.65 6.39
C LEU A 317 -7.82 20.00 6.82
N ASN A 318 -7.18 21.11 6.47
CA ASN A 318 -7.48 22.42 7.07
C ASN A 318 -7.97 23.48 6.09
N ASP A 319 -7.58 23.43 4.80
CA ASP A 319 -7.97 24.46 3.82
C ASP A 319 -9.47 24.37 3.50
N PRO A 320 -10.21 25.51 3.49
CA PRO A 320 -11.64 25.52 3.17
C PRO A 320 -11.98 24.88 1.82
N LYS A 321 -11.16 25.11 0.79
CA LYS A 321 -11.39 24.52 -0.55
C LYS A 321 -11.25 23.01 -0.52
N ALA A 322 -10.27 22.50 0.23
CA ALA A 322 -10.07 21.06 0.40
C ALA A 322 -11.24 20.43 1.18
N LYS A 323 -11.73 21.08 2.24
CA LYS A 323 -12.88 20.61 3.04
C LYS A 323 -14.18 20.58 2.23
N GLU A 324 -14.45 21.62 1.44
CA GLU A 324 -15.63 21.64 0.58
C GLU A 324 -15.56 20.58 -0.53
N PHE A 325 -14.38 20.41 -1.14
CA PHE A 325 -14.17 19.31 -2.09
C PHE A 325 -14.28 17.94 -1.42
N HIS A 326 -13.83 17.79 -0.17
CA HIS A 326 -13.96 16.56 0.59
C HIS A 326 -15.43 16.16 0.80
N GLU A 327 -16.31 17.11 1.16
CA GLU A 327 -17.74 16.83 1.29
C GLU A 327 -18.43 16.52 -0.05
N TRP A 328 -17.88 17.01 -1.15
CA TRP A 328 -18.31 16.63 -2.50
C TRP A 328 -17.84 15.21 -2.85
N ASP A 329 -16.56 14.90 -2.67
CA ASP A 329 -15.94 13.64 -3.07
C ASP A 329 -16.39 12.45 -2.21
N LYS A 330 -16.76 12.68 -0.94
CA LYS A 330 -17.40 11.67 -0.06
C LYS A 330 -18.62 10.99 -0.68
N LYS A 331 -19.29 11.67 -1.62
CA LYS A 331 -20.49 11.17 -2.31
C LYS A 331 -20.16 10.49 -3.64
N ALA A 332 -18.91 10.58 -4.11
CA ALA A 332 -18.43 9.93 -5.32
C ALA A 332 -18.19 8.43 -5.12
N GLY A 333 -18.17 7.68 -6.22
CA GLY A 333 -17.75 6.28 -6.18
C GLY A 333 -16.23 6.14 -6.06
N ILE A 334 -15.77 5.37 -5.07
CA ILE A 334 -14.33 5.07 -4.84
C ILE A 334 -13.50 6.36 -4.63
N PRO A 335 -13.82 7.15 -3.59
CA PRO A 335 -13.20 8.46 -3.35
C PRO A 335 -11.72 8.38 -2.97
N ASP A 336 -11.25 7.25 -2.44
CA ASP A 336 -9.83 7.01 -2.19
C ASP A 336 -8.97 7.06 -3.47
N GLU A 337 -9.58 6.83 -4.64
CA GLU A 337 -8.91 6.96 -5.94
C GLU A 337 -9.14 8.31 -6.63
N SER A 338 -9.92 9.24 -6.06
CA SER A 338 -10.18 10.57 -6.64
C SER A 338 -9.77 11.73 -5.75
N PHE A 339 -9.81 11.61 -4.43
CA PHE A 339 -9.63 12.73 -3.51
C PHE A 339 -8.25 13.39 -3.61
N PHE A 340 -7.19 12.68 -3.21
CA PHE A 340 -5.83 13.23 -3.18
C PHE A 340 -5.33 13.61 -4.57
N THR A 341 -5.64 12.79 -5.57
CA THR A 341 -5.24 13.05 -6.96
C THR A 341 -5.88 14.32 -7.50
N THR A 342 -7.16 14.56 -7.21
CA THR A 342 -7.87 15.76 -7.66
C THR A 342 -7.29 17.00 -7.01
N LEU A 343 -7.08 16.99 -5.69
CA LEU A 343 -6.45 18.12 -4.99
C LEU A 343 -5.03 18.40 -5.49
N ASN A 344 -4.26 17.36 -5.82
CA ASN A 344 -2.87 17.50 -6.28
C ASN A 344 -2.73 17.98 -7.72
N HIS A 345 -3.72 17.76 -8.59
CA HIS A 345 -3.62 18.07 -10.02
C HIS A 345 -4.56 19.20 -10.47
N ASN A 346 -5.13 19.92 -9.51
CA ASN A 346 -5.84 21.18 -9.74
C ASN A 346 -5.01 22.33 -9.13
N PRO A 347 -3.93 22.79 -9.80
CA PRO A 347 -2.99 23.76 -9.25
C PRO A 347 -3.62 25.12 -8.94
N GLN A 348 -4.79 25.45 -9.52
CA GLN A 348 -5.57 26.63 -9.18
C GLN A 348 -6.03 26.64 -7.71
N LEU A 349 -6.06 25.48 -7.05
CA LEU A 349 -6.34 25.38 -5.61
C LEU A 349 -5.18 25.88 -4.76
N GLY A 350 -3.98 26.03 -5.32
CA GLY A 350 -2.79 26.48 -4.59
C GLY A 350 -2.28 25.46 -3.54
N ALA A 351 -2.66 24.19 -3.66
CA ALA A 351 -2.26 23.14 -2.75
C ALA A 351 -0.72 22.98 -2.75
N PRO A 352 -0.03 22.98 -1.59
CA PRO A 352 1.43 22.87 -1.54
C PRO A 352 1.93 21.58 -2.21
N GLY A 353 2.94 21.68 -3.06
CA GLY A 353 3.49 20.52 -3.78
C GLY A 353 2.62 19.98 -4.92
N ALA A 354 1.46 20.60 -5.19
CA ALA A 354 0.58 20.22 -6.28
C ALA A 354 1.26 20.34 -7.64
N PHE A 355 0.93 19.42 -8.54
CA PHE A 355 1.48 19.35 -9.88
C PHE A 355 0.99 20.51 -10.75
N THR A 356 1.91 21.22 -11.40
CA THR A 356 1.60 22.38 -12.26
C THR A 356 1.89 22.12 -13.74
N GLY A 357 2.31 20.91 -14.11
CA GLY A 357 2.55 20.57 -15.52
C GLY A 357 1.25 20.52 -16.33
N LYS A 358 1.36 20.80 -17.63
CA LYS A 358 0.21 20.91 -18.53
C LYS A 358 -0.51 19.57 -18.77
N ASP A 359 0.24 18.47 -18.81
CA ASP A 359 -0.32 17.13 -19.01
C ASP A 359 -0.51 16.44 -17.65
N PRO A 360 -1.76 16.30 -17.16
CA PRO A 360 -2.03 15.67 -15.87
C PRO A 360 -1.82 14.16 -15.90
N GLU A 361 -1.71 13.55 -17.09
CA GLU A 361 -1.69 12.10 -17.26
C GLU A 361 -0.40 11.46 -16.70
N THR A 362 -0.58 10.32 -16.06
CA THR A 362 0.51 9.48 -15.58
C THR A 362 1.19 8.84 -16.80
N HIS A 363 2.51 8.89 -16.81
CA HIS A 363 3.34 8.42 -17.90
C HIS A 363 4.50 7.57 -17.38
N PRO A 364 4.77 6.37 -17.92
CA PRO A 364 5.78 5.43 -17.41
C PRO A 364 7.17 6.05 -17.20
N GLU A 365 7.60 6.93 -18.11
CA GLU A 365 8.93 7.54 -18.07
C GLU A 365 8.94 8.96 -17.47
N LYS A 366 8.11 9.86 -17.99
CA LYS A 366 8.17 11.30 -17.66
C LYS A 366 7.47 11.67 -16.35
N LYS A 367 6.36 11.00 -16.03
CA LYS A 367 5.52 11.25 -14.85
C LYS A 367 5.03 9.91 -14.28
N PRO A 368 5.95 9.03 -13.86
CA PRO A 368 5.60 7.77 -13.23
C PRO A 368 4.95 8.03 -11.88
N PHE A 369 4.32 6.99 -11.34
CA PHE A 369 3.85 6.96 -9.97
C PHE A 369 4.84 6.11 -9.16
N ASN A 370 5.80 6.75 -8.49
CA ASN A 370 6.90 6.03 -7.82
C ASN A 370 6.58 5.63 -6.38
N THR A 371 5.43 6.06 -5.85
CA THR A 371 4.99 5.64 -4.52
C THR A 371 4.87 4.13 -4.42
N ARG A 372 4.26 3.45 -5.42
CA ARG A 372 4.04 2.01 -5.34
C ARG A 372 4.17 1.27 -6.66
N PHE A 373 5.00 0.23 -6.66
CA PHE A 373 5.00 -0.77 -7.72
C PHE A 373 3.87 -1.77 -7.50
N LYS A 374 2.87 -1.76 -8.38
CA LYS A 374 1.80 -2.76 -8.48
C LYS A 374 1.86 -3.37 -9.88
N ASN A 375 2.08 -4.68 -9.98
CA ASN A 375 2.06 -5.35 -11.28
C ASN A 375 0.63 -5.81 -11.62
N TRP A 376 -0.06 -5.01 -12.43
CA TRP A 376 -1.40 -5.29 -12.94
C TRP A 376 -1.42 -6.18 -14.20
N GLY A 377 -0.28 -6.30 -14.89
CA GLY A 377 -0.17 -7.11 -16.12
C GLY A 377 -0.89 -6.52 -17.32
N ASP A 378 -1.16 -5.22 -17.31
CA ASP A 378 -1.80 -4.49 -18.39
C ASP A 378 -0.88 -3.41 -18.96
N TRP A 379 -1.12 -3.04 -20.21
CA TRP A 379 -0.39 -1.97 -20.88
C TRP A 379 -0.58 -0.64 -20.14
N PRO A 380 0.47 0.20 -19.97
CA PRO A 380 1.81 0.11 -20.57
C PRO A 380 2.84 -0.68 -19.75
N PHE A 381 2.41 -1.42 -18.72
CA PHE A 381 3.28 -2.04 -17.72
C PHE A 381 3.14 -3.58 -17.72
N ASP A 382 3.33 -4.19 -18.90
CA ASP A 382 3.24 -5.64 -19.13
C ASP A 382 4.46 -6.38 -18.55
N TYR A 383 4.59 -6.33 -17.23
CA TYR A 383 5.63 -7.05 -16.50
C TYR A 383 5.20 -8.48 -16.23
N PRO A 384 6.10 -9.47 -16.38
CA PRO A 384 5.80 -10.84 -16.02
C PRO A 384 5.45 -10.92 -14.53
N CYS A 385 4.49 -11.79 -14.22
CA CYS A 385 4.15 -12.16 -12.84
C CYS A 385 4.49 -13.64 -12.68
N HIS A 386 5.58 -13.92 -11.98
CA HIS A 386 6.04 -15.29 -11.73
C HIS A 386 5.38 -15.90 -10.48
N GLY A 387 4.77 -15.07 -9.62
CA GLY A 387 3.88 -15.50 -8.57
C GLY A 387 2.46 -15.84 -9.06
N LYS A 388 1.43 -15.36 -8.35
CA LYS A 388 0.01 -15.60 -8.68
C LYS A 388 -0.76 -14.30 -8.82
N ARG A 389 -1.82 -14.25 -9.64
CA ARG A 389 -2.70 -13.07 -9.72
C ARG A 389 -3.91 -13.21 -8.82
N VAL A 390 -4.21 -12.17 -8.05
CA VAL A 390 -5.45 -12.07 -7.24
C VAL A 390 -6.10 -10.73 -7.52
N ARG A 391 -7.29 -10.77 -8.14
CA ARG A 391 -7.99 -9.58 -8.65
C ARG A 391 -7.08 -8.75 -9.58
N MET A 392 -6.47 -9.44 -10.55
CA MET A 392 -5.51 -8.91 -11.53
C MET A 392 -4.15 -8.42 -10.98
N VAL A 393 -4.01 -8.14 -9.68
CA VAL A 393 -2.72 -7.76 -9.08
C VAL A 393 -1.83 -8.98 -8.85
N CYS A 394 -0.57 -8.90 -9.23
CA CYS A 394 0.44 -9.91 -8.92
C CYS A 394 0.71 -9.98 -7.41
N ILE A 395 0.62 -11.18 -6.85
CA ILE A 395 1.20 -11.55 -5.56
C ILE A 395 2.60 -12.03 -5.86
N PHE A 396 3.60 -11.25 -5.46
CA PHE A 396 4.98 -11.53 -5.81
C PHE A 396 5.47 -12.82 -5.16
N GLY A 397 6.15 -13.63 -5.97
CA GLY A 397 6.86 -14.84 -5.56
C GLY A 397 8.36 -14.73 -5.82
N ILE A 398 9.06 -15.86 -5.69
CA ILE A 398 10.53 -15.94 -5.82
C ILE A 398 10.98 -15.51 -7.21
N GLY A 399 10.25 -15.89 -8.25
CA GLY A 399 10.59 -15.53 -9.63
C GLY A 399 10.45 -14.02 -9.92
N ASP A 400 9.79 -13.26 -9.05
CA ASP A 400 9.62 -11.81 -9.23
C ASP A 400 10.77 -10.99 -8.60
N LEU A 401 11.64 -11.63 -7.80
CA LEU A 401 12.75 -10.95 -7.12
C LEU A 401 13.69 -10.18 -8.06
N PRO A 402 14.10 -10.71 -9.24
CA PRO A 402 14.94 -9.95 -10.17
C PRO A 402 14.29 -8.65 -10.64
N LEU A 403 12.97 -8.68 -10.90
CA LEU A 403 12.20 -7.49 -11.28
C LEU A 403 12.12 -6.50 -10.12
N LEU A 404 11.81 -6.98 -8.92
CA LEU A 404 11.64 -6.16 -7.71
C LEU A 404 12.92 -5.39 -7.34
N MET A 405 14.10 -6.00 -7.46
CA MET A 405 15.39 -5.36 -7.14
C MET A 405 15.69 -4.14 -8.04
N GLN A 406 15.18 -4.12 -9.27
CA GLN A 406 15.47 -3.08 -10.26
C GLN A 406 14.50 -1.90 -10.22
N ARG A 407 13.38 -2.05 -9.49
CA ARG A 407 12.29 -1.07 -9.41
C ARG A 407 12.75 0.26 -8.82
N LYS A 408 12.24 1.37 -9.37
CA LYS A 408 12.51 2.74 -8.88
C LYS A 408 11.51 3.20 -7.83
N GLU A 409 10.42 2.47 -7.67
CA GLU A 409 9.38 2.75 -6.70
C GLU A 409 9.86 2.57 -5.26
N PHE A 410 9.12 3.14 -4.33
CA PHE A 410 9.47 3.16 -2.91
C PHE A 410 9.12 1.84 -2.23
N PHE A 411 8.00 1.26 -2.62
CA PHE A 411 7.48 0.00 -2.08
C PHE A 411 6.83 -0.81 -3.20
N SER A 412 6.66 -2.10 -2.97
CA SER A 412 5.92 -3.01 -3.83
C SER A 412 4.64 -3.52 -3.14
N ASN A 413 3.61 -3.74 -3.96
CA ASN A 413 2.34 -4.32 -3.57
C ASN A 413 1.97 -5.42 -4.60
N LYS A 414 1.76 -6.67 -4.20
CA LYS A 414 1.68 -7.18 -2.82
C LYS A 414 2.33 -8.54 -2.62
N PHE A 415 2.58 -8.88 -1.36
CA PHE A 415 3.04 -10.19 -0.92
C PHE A 415 2.01 -10.79 0.03
N TYR A 416 1.85 -12.11 0.00
CA TYR A 416 1.11 -12.82 1.05
C TYR A 416 2.05 -13.75 1.79
N LEU A 417 1.94 -13.75 3.12
CA LEU A 417 2.78 -14.58 3.98
C LEU A 417 2.57 -16.08 3.76
N ASP A 418 1.40 -16.46 3.26
CA ASP A 418 1.01 -17.84 2.93
C ASP A 418 1.39 -18.26 1.50
N TYR A 419 2.10 -17.41 0.74
CA TYR A 419 2.44 -17.66 -0.65
C TYR A 419 3.90 -17.31 -0.95
N GLU A 420 4.68 -18.33 -1.31
CA GLU A 420 6.11 -18.23 -1.57
C GLU A 420 6.88 -17.32 -0.58
N PRO A 421 6.80 -17.57 0.74
CA PRO A 421 7.28 -16.65 1.77
C PRO A 421 8.78 -16.34 1.71
N LEU A 422 9.59 -17.22 1.12
CA LEU A 422 11.02 -16.96 0.89
C LEU A 422 11.26 -15.73 0.01
N ALA A 423 10.30 -15.36 -0.86
CA ALA A 423 10.38 -14.10 -1.59
C ALA A 423 10.39 -12.90 -0.64
N TYR A 424 9.51 -12.90 0.36
CA TYR A 424 9.47 -11.85 1.38
C TYR A 424 10.70 -11.91 2.30
N ASP A 425 11.13 -13.11 2.69
CA ASP A 425 12.32 -13.31 3.52
C ASP A 425 13.59 -12.77 2.82
N CYS A 426 13.76 -13.03 1.52
CA CYS A 426 14.87 -12.50 0.73
C CYS A 426 14.79 -10.99 0.50
N MET A 427 13.58 -10.42 0.38
CA MET A 427 13.40 -8.97 0.35
C MET A 427 13.82 -8.33 1.67
N GLU A 428 13.51 -8.93 2.83
CA GLU A 428 14.00 -8.49 4.14
C GLU A 428 15.51 -8.57 4.25
N GLU A 429 16.12 -9.69 3.84
CA GLU A 429 17.58 -9.84 3.83
C GLU A 429 18.25 -8.72 3.00
N LEU A 430 17.79 -8.52 1.76
CA LEU A 430 18.34 -7.50 0.87
C LEU A 430 18.16 -6.10 1.46
N HIS A 431 16.97 -5.79 1.98
CA HIS A 431 16.65 -4.47 2.53
C HIS A 431 17.45 -4.16 3.79
N TYR A 432 17.56 -5.12 4.71
CA TYR A 432 18.36 -4.96 5.93
C TYR A 432 19.84 -4.78 5.61
N ASN A 433 20.40 -5.63 4.75
CA ASN A 433 21.81 -5.55 4.38
C ASN A 433 22.14 -4.23 3.65
N ARG A 434 21.24 -3.75 2.76
CA ARG A 434 21.38 -2.43 2.13
C ARG A 434 21.25 -1.29 3.14
N THR A 435 20.37 -1.42 4.12
CA THR A 435 20.23 -0.43 5.21
C THR A 435 21.53 -0.29 5.99
N MET A 436 22.13 -1.41 6.40
CA MET A 436 23.36 -1.39 7.19
C MET A 436 24.56 -0.89 6.38
N ALA A 437 24.54 -1.05 5.05
CA ALA A 437 25.58 -0.57 4.15
C ALA A 437 25.31 0.82 3.53
N ALA A 438 24.18 1.47 3.85
CA ALA A 438 23.63 2.56 3.03
C ALA A 438 24.57 3.76 2.85
N TYR A 439 25.42 4.08 3.84
CA TYR A 439 26.40 5.17 3.76
C TYR A 439 27.56 4.92 2.80
N MET A 440 27.82 3.66 2.47
CA MET A 440 28.91 3.25 1.57
C MET A 440 28.42 3.06 0.14
N LEU A 441 27.11 2.95 -0.07
CA LEU A 441 26.53 2.75 -1.38
C LEU A 441 26.38 4.09 -2.11
N PRO A 442 26.84 4.20 -3.36
CA PRO A 442 26.58 5.39 -4.16
C PRO A 442 25.08 5.53 -4.39
N PHE A 443 24.58 6.76 -4.36
CA PHE A 443 23.18 7.06 -4.62
C PHE A 443 23.07 8.01 -5.81
N ASP A 444 22.49 7.53 -6.91
CA ASP A 444 22.19 8.35 -8.08
C ASP A 444 20.75 8.87 -8.00
N ASN A 445 20.61 10.20 -7.91
CA ASN A 445 19.32 10.87 -7.88
C ASN A 445 18.89 11.44 -9.24
N SER A 446 19.65 11.21 -10.32
CA SER A 446 19.42 11.76 -11.65
C SER A 446 18.01 11.45 -12.16
N TYR A 447 17.57 10.19 -12.00
CA TYR A 447 16.23 9.74 -12.35
C TYR A 447 15.16 10.57 -11.62
N TYR A 448 15.23 10.65 -10.28
CA TYR A 448 14.22 11.30 -9.45
C TYR A 448 14.18 12.82 -9.67
N LYS A 449 15.34 13.47 -9.84
CA LYS A 449 15.46 14.91 -10.11
C LYS A 449 14.81 15.31 -11.44
N ASN A 450 14.74 14.39 -12.39
CA ASN A 450 14.25 14.65 -13.74
C ASN A 450 12.75 14.40 -13.94
N LEU A 451 12.06 13.91 -12.90
CA LEU A 451 10.62 13.62 -12.96
C LEU A 451 9.80 14.90 -13.11
N SER A 452 8.74 14.82 -13.93
CA SER A 452 7.91 15.99 -14.26
C SER A 452 7.32 16.66 -13.03
N TYR A 453 6.84 15.88 -12.05
CA TYR A 453 6.25 16.43 -10.82
C TYR A 453 7.27 17.05 -9.87
N VAL A 454 8.55 16.66 -9.95
CA VAL A 454 9.64 17.28 -9.18
C VAL A 454 10.04 18.63 -9.78
N ARG A 455 9.89 18.79 -11.10
CA ARG A 455 10.21 20.04 -11.81
C ARG A 455 9.04 21.03 -11.83
N ASN A 456 7.81 20.53 -11.89
CA ASN A 456 6.60 21.31 -12.10
C ASN A 456 5.63 21.14 -10.93
N HIS A 457 5.87 21.88 -9.85
CA HIS A 457 5.01 21.88 -8.67
C HIS A 457 4.89 23.25 -8.01
N VAL A 458 3.77 23.43 -7.30
CA VAL A 458 3.58 24.53 -6.37
C VAL A 458 4.64 24.44 -5.28
N LYS A 459 5.42 25.50 -5.09
CA LYS A 459 6.51 25.51 -4.11
C LYS A 459 5.99 25.43 -2.68
N VAL A 460 6.66 24.61 -1.88
CA VAL A 460 6.34 24.39 -0.48
C VAL A 460 7.17 25.34 0.38
N LYS A 461 6.52 25.97 1.37
CA LYS A 461 7.17 26.64 2.49
C LYS A 461 7.11 25.69 3.68
N TRP A 462 8.28 25.32 4.21
CA TRP A 462 8.43 24.31 5.25
C TRP A 462 8.27 24.85 6.66
#